data_AF-A0A6M8VBG8-F1
#
_entry.id   AF-A0A6M8VBG8-F1
#
_cell.length_a   1.000
_cell.length_b   1.000
_cell.length_c   1.000
_cell.angle_alpha   90.00
_cell.angle_beta   90.00
_cell.angle_gamma   90.00
#
_symmetry.space_group_name_H-M   'P 1'
#
loop_
_entity.id
_entity.type
_entity.pdbx_description
1 polymer ?
#
loop_
_entity_poly.entity_id
_entity_poly.type
_entity_poly.pdbx_seq_one_letter_code
_entity_poly.pdbx_strand_id
1 'polypeptide(L)'
;MSGDKLEQAQKALYYCVNNLNQGDYFNIIRFSTEAYSLFKNPRIADKDNTNEAKIFIDDLKAVGGTNIEEAFSLAFKNYTESDRPHFIVFITDGRPTIGEMNDDKLVKKILNLNKKQSRIFTFGVGNDVNTHILDKLTEATKAWRTYVSDDEDIEIKVSNFYDKIQSPVLSSIKLDFGNIEVYQTYPNDLPDLFKGANLLVFGRYKGNGKTKVVLNGKLRGKEKQFTLEDKFTKSNEEYSFIPTLWASRRIGHLLDLIRLNGENKELVDEITDLARAHGIITPYTSYLIMEDEEIRVRSGRLVEGLQTLPQRPELKKSNQNDYYRMNETTGRSSIEVSKELQELNTAANFSQTQQGSDRMFYTNSKGQNQNLTKQVRNVSGRAFYQQDKYWIDSELQKREVKNLQKIQFNSDEYFKLLSKEPQTAQYLAIGQNVKFYFKNVFYEVYE
;
A
#
# COMPACT_ATOMS: atom_id res chain seq x y z
N MET A 1 18.98 -20.40 3.07
CA MET A 1 18.45 -20.83 1.76
C MET A 1 18.43 -22.34 1.53
N SER A 2 18.91 -23.22 2.42
CA SER A 2 19.07 -24.65 2.10
C SER A 2 17.76 -25.39 1.76
N GLY A 3 17.86 -26.46 0.96
CA GLY A 3 16.73 -27.32 0.57
C GLY A 3 15.89 -26.67 -0.53
N ASP A 4 14.58 -26.91 -0.48
CA ASP A 4 13.59 -26.53 -1.50
C ASP A 4 13.66 -25.04 -1.87
N LYS A 5 13.97 -24.15 -0.92
CA LYS A 5 14.10 -22.70 -1.15
C LYS A 5 15.19 -22.37 -2.18
N LEU A 6 16.35 -23.05 -2.11
CA LEU A 6 17.43 -22.85 -3.07
C LEU A 6 17.05 -23.41 -4.43
N GLU A 7 16.45 -24.60 -4.48
CA GLU A 7 16.02 -25.22 -5.73
C GLU A 7 15.00 -24.36 -6.47
N GLN A 8 14.00 -23.83 -5.75
CA GLN A 8 13.01 -22.90 -6.31
C GLN A 8 13.66 -21.58 -6.78
N ALA A 9 14.61 -21.03 -6.00
CA ALA A 9 15.34 -19.84 -6.41
C ALA A 9 16.22 -20.09 -7.66
N GLN A 10 16.83 -21.27 -7.79
CA GLN A 10 17.55 -21.68 -9.00
C GLN A 10 16.61 -21.73 -10.20
N LYS A 11 15.45 -22.39 -10.08
CA LYS A 11 14.43 -22.43 -11.15
C LYS A 11 13.94 -21.04 -11.55
N ALA A 12 13.70 -20.17 -10.58
CA ALA A 12 13.37 -18.77 -10.82
C ALA A 12 14.46 -18.05 -11.63
N LEU A 13 15.74 -18.24 -11.27
CA LEU A 13 16.87 -17.67 -12.01
C LEU A 13 17.00 -18.25 -13.43
N TYR A 14 16.77 -19.55 -13.60
CA TYR A 14 16.69 -20.17 -14.93
C TYR A 14 15.62 -19.50 -15.79
N TYR A 15 14.43 -19.28 -15.23
CA TYR A 15 13.35 -18.60 -15.92
C TYR A 15 13.78 -17.20 -16.38
N CYS A 16 14.35 -16.40 -15.48
CA CYS A 16 14.85 -15.06 -15.81
C CYS A 16 15.90 -15.11 -16.94
N VAL A 17 16.92 -15.96 -16.82
CA VAL A 17 18.01 -16.07 -17.81
C VAL A 17 17.49 -16.53 -19.18
N ASN A 18 16.55 -17.47 -19.21
CA ASN A 18 15.96 -17.96 -20.45
C ASN A 18 15.05 -16.94 -21.15
N ASN A 19 14.51 -15.97 -20.40
CA ASN A 19 13.59 -14.95 -20.91
C ASN A 19 14.24 -13.55 -21.01
N LEU A 20 15.57 -13.45 -20.94
CA LEU A 20 16.27 -12.21 -21.28
C LEU A 20 16.08 -11.88 -22.77
N ASN A 21 15.80 -10.61 -23.07
CA ASN A 21 15.67 -10.17 -24.46
C ASN A 21 17.04 -10.13 -25.13
N GLN A 22 17.05 -10.31 -26.44
CA GLN A 22 18.26 -10.10 -27.24
C GLN A 22 18.72 -8.64 -27.10
N GLY A 23 19.93 -8.46 -26.57
CA GLY A 23 20.52 -7.15 -26.30
C GLY A 23 20.41 -6.68 -24.86
N ASP A 24 19.71 -7.38 -23.97
CA ASP A 24 19.76 -7.12 -22.53
C ASP A 24 21.18 -7.37 -21.99
N TYR A 25 21.57 -6.62 -20.95
CA TYR A 25 22.81 -6.84 -20.22
C TYR A 25 22.46 -7.33 -18.83
N PHE A 26 23.11 -8.39 -18.39
CA PHE A 26 22.79 -9.03 -17.12
C PHE A 26 24.06 -9.48 -16.40
N ASN A 27 23.88 -9.76 -15.10
CA ASN A 27 24.87 -10.38 -14.24
C ASN A 27 24.16 -11.11 -13.11
N ILE A 28 24.81 -12.10 -12.52
CA ILE A 28 24.29 -12.85 -11.37
C ILE A 28 25.31 -12.73 -10.23
N ILE A 29 24.83 -12.33 -9.07
CA ILE A 29 25.66 -12.21 -7.86
C ILE A 29 25.09 -13.17 -6.82
N ARG A 30 25.90 -14.15 -6.42
CA ARG A 30 25.61 -14.99 -5.25
C ARG A 30 26.21 -14.34 -4.02
N PHE A 31 25.54 -14.43 -2.89
CA PHE A 31 26.07 -13.91 -1.63
C PHE A 31 25.78 -14.85 -0.47
N SER A 32 26.73 -14.89 0.46
CA SER A 32 26.73 -15.74 1.66
C SER A 32 27.61 -15.04 2.71
N THR A 33 28.66 -15.69 3.23
CA THR A 33 29.73 -15.03 3.98
C THR A 33 30.49 -14.04 3.09
N GLU A 34 30.74 -14.45 1.85
CA GLU A 34 31.31 -13.62 0.79
C GLU A 34 30.31 -13.50 -0.36
N ALA A 35 30.39 -12.39 -1.10
CA ALA A 35 29.67 -12.19 -2.34
C ALA A 35 30.57 -12.46 -3.55
N TYR A 36 30.02 -13.14 -4.56
CA TYR A 36 30.70 -13.48 -5.80
C TYR A 36 29.83 -13.14 -7.00
N SER A 37 30.43 -12.45 -7.96
CA SER A 37 29.79 -12.02 -9.19
C SER A 37 30.22 -12.93 -10.34
N LEU A 38 29.26 -13.49 -11.07
CA LEU A 38 29.50 -14.32 -12.26
C LEU A 38 30.41 -13.61 -13.25
N PHE A 39 30.06 -12.39 -13.64
CA PHE A 39 30.87 -11.56 -14.52
C PHE A 39 31.51 -10.41 -13.76
N LYS A 40 32.66 -9.93 -14.23
CA LYS A 40 33.26 -8.68 -13.71
C LYS A 40 32.33 -7.49 -13.96
N ASN A 41 31.77 -7.37 -15.17
CA ASN A 41 30.79 -6.35 -15.54
C ASN A 41 29.58 -7.05 -16.19
N PRO A 42 28.37 -6.46 -16.17
CA PRO A 42 27.23 -7.00 -16.89
C PRO A 42 27.56 -7.30 -18.36
N ARG A 43 27.13 -8.47 -18.85
CA ARG A 43 27.36 -8.94 -20.22
C ARG A 43 26.06 -9.06 -20.99
N ILE A 44 26.17 -9.01 -22.32
CA ILE A 44 25.02 -9.17 -23.21
C ILE A 44 24.42 -10.59 -23.07
N ALA A 45 23.09 -10.67 -23.12
CA ALA A 45 22.35 -11.93 -23.09
C ALA A 45 22.43 -12.68 -24.44
N ASP A 46 23.62 -13.17 -24.79
CA ASP A 46 23.85 -14.09 -25.90
C ASP A 46 23.87 -15.56 -25.42
N LYS A 47 23.96 -16.50 -26.37
CA LYS A 47 23.92 -17.95 -26.06
C LYS A 47 25.08 -18.39 -25.16
N ASP A 48 26.28 -17.82 -25.34
CA ASP A 48 27.47 -18.24 -24.60
C ASP A 48 27.38 -17.74 -23.15
N ASN A 49 27.08 -16.46 -22.95
CA ASN A 49 26.96 -15.87 -21.62
C ASN A 49 25.74 -16.42 -20.86
N THR A 50 24.62 -16.72 -21.54
CA THR A 50 23.47 -17.35 -20.88
C THR A 50 23.73 -18.81 -20.50
N ASN A 51 24.53 -19.56 -21.28
CA ASN A 51 24.97 -20.90 -20.88
C ASN A 51 25.95 -20.86 -19.70
N GLU A 52 26.89 -19.91 -19.68
CA GLU A 52 27.78 -19.69 -18.54
C GLU A 52 26.98 -19.35 -17.26
N ALA A 53 25.93 -18.54 -17.39
CA ALA A 53 25.03 -18.23 -16.29
C ALA A 53 24.26 -19.43 -15.77
N LYS A 54 23.82 -20.35 -16.63
CA LYS A 54 23.15 -21.60 -16.22
C LYS A 54 24.08 -22.48 -15.39
N ILE A 55 25.33 -22.64 -15.83
CA ILE A 55 26.35 -23.40 -15.07
C ILE A 55 26.59 -22.75 -13.70
N PHE A 56 26.63 -21.41 -13.65
CA PHE A 56 26.77 -20.67 -12.40
C PHE A 56 25.57 -20.88 -11.45
N ILE A 57 24.35 -20.93 -11.99
CA ILE A 57 23.13 -21.21 -11.23
C ILE A 57 23.16 -22.64 -10.67
N ASP A 58 23.58 -23.64 -11.47
CA ASP A 58 23.71 -25.03 -11.05
C ASP A 58 24.67 -25.21 -9.85
N ASP A 59 25.75 -24.44 -9.78
CA ASP A 59 26.74 -24.52 -8.68
C ASP A 59 26.35 -23.69 -7.43
N LEU A 60 25.21 -23.01 -7.43
CA LEU A 60 24.74 -22.30 -6.23
C LEU A 60 24.54 -23.29 -5.08
N LYS A 61 25.16 -22.97 -3.94
CA LYS A 61 25.09 -23.76 -2.71
C LYS A 61 24.72 -22.85 -1.55
N ALA A 62 23.87 -23.34 -0.66
CA ALA A 62 23.61 -22.70 0.61
C ALA A 62 24.85 -22.85 1.51
N VAL A 63 25.66 -21.80 1.59
CA VAL A 63 26.86 -21.73 2.44
C VAL A 63 26.70 -20.55 3.38
N GLY A 64 27.20 -20.69 4.62
CA GLY A 64 26.86 -19.84 5.77
C GLY A 64 26.98 -18.32 5.57
N GLY A 65 26.46 -17.56 6.54
CA GLY A 65 26.52 -16.10 6.56
C GLY A 65 25.61 -15.42 5.52
N THR A 66 25.40 -14.13 5.71
CA THR A 66 24.55 -13.30 4.84
C THR A 66 25.13 -11.89 4.80
N ASN A 67 25.97 -11.62 3.80
CA ASN A 67 26.67 -10.35 3.60
C ASN A 67 25.97 -9.50 2.54
N ILE A 68 24.88 -8.84 2.95
CA ILE A 68 24.07 -8.00 2.06
C ILE A 68 24.85 -6.77 1.56
N GLU A 69 25.70 -6.19 2.42
CA GLU A 69 26.51 -5.01 2.09
C GLU A 69 27.44 -5.28 0.90
N GLU A 70 28.15 -6.42 0.93
CA GLU A 70 29.07 -6.78 -0.14
C GLU A 70 28.33 -7.12 -1.44
N ALA A 71 27.19 -7.80 -1.35
CA ALA A 71 26.36 -8.13 -2.50
C ALA A 71 25.94 -6.87 -3.28
N PHE A 72 25.42 -5.85 -2.58
CA PHE A 72 25.06 -4.57 -3.19
C PHE A 72 26.28 -3.78 -3.66
N SER A 73 27.39 -3.84 -2.91
CA SER A 73 28.64 -3.23 -3.35
C SER A 73 29.10 -3.78 -4.70
N LEU A 74 29.05 -5.11 -4.91
CA LEU A 74 29.34 -5.72 -6.21
C LEU A 74 28.32 -5.34 -7.28
N ALA A 75 27.03 -5.30 -6.93
CA ALA A 75 25.96 -4.93 -7.87
C ALA A 75 26.15 -3.52 -8.44
N PHE A 76 26.66 -2.57 -7.64
CA PHE A 76 26.86 -1.19 -8.07
C PHE A 76 28.26 -0.88 -8.60
N LYS A 77 29.32 -1.60 -8.16
CA LYS A 77 30.73 -1.27 -8.43
C LYS A 77 31.05 -1.14 -9.92
N ASN A 78 30.43 -1.96 -10.75
CA ASN A 78 30.76 -2.09 -12.17
C ASN A 78 29.58 -1.74 -13.10
N TYR A 79 28.60 -1.00 -12.57
CA TYR A 79 27.52 -0.45 -13.38
C TYR A 79 28.02 0.82 -14.09
N THR A 80 28.25 0.71 -15.40
CA THR A 80 28.60 1.85 -16.28
C THR A 80 27.34 2.61 -16.69
N GLU A 81 27.44 3.94 -16.82
CA GLU A 81 26.31 4.77 -17.28
C GLU A 81 25.73 4.25 -18.60
N SER A 82 24.40 4.15 -18.63
CA SER A 82 23.62 3.78 -19.80
C SER A 82 22.28 4.50 -19.73
N ASP A 83 21.69 4.83 -20.88
CA ASP A 83 20.30 5.30 -20.97
C ASP A 83 19.27 4.18 -20.71
N ARG A 84 19.75 2.98 -20.40
CA ARG A 84 18.91 1.80 -20.11
C ARG A 84 18.47 1.80 -18.65
N PRO A 85 17.23 1.37 -18.36
CA PRO A 85 16.83 1.09 -17.00
C PRO A 85 17.74 0.03 -16.36
N HIS A 86 18.11 0.25 -15.09
CA HIS A 86 18.88 -0.70 -14.31
C HIS A 86 18.05 -1.23 -13.15
N PHE A 87 17.84 -2.54 -13.15
CA PHE A 87 17.03 -3.24 -12.17
C PHE A 87 17.89 -4.25 -11.40
N ILE A 88 17.74 -4.26 -10.08
CA ILE A 88 18.32 -5.27 -9.20
C ILE A 88 17.16 -6.09 -8.66
N VAL A 89 17.22 -7.41 -8.87
CA VAL A 89 16.30 -8.37 -8.25
C VAL A 89 17.05 -9.03 -7.11
N PHE A 90 16.69 -8.67 -5.88
CA PHE A 90 17.34 -9.12 -4.66
C PHE A 90 16.50 -10.20 -3.97
N ILE A 91 17.02 -11.41 -3.87
CA ILE A 91 16.35 -12.56 -3.25
C ILE A 91 17.11 -12.95 -1.98
N THR A 92 16.41 -13.07 -0.85
CA THR A 92 16.99 -13.49 0.44
C THR A 92 15.98 -14.25 1.28
N ASP A 93 16.44 -15.20 2.10
CA ASP A 93 15.62 -15.83 3.14
C ASP A 93 16.04 -15.45 4.56
N GLY A 94 17.01 -14.54 4.70
CA GLY A 94 17.61 -14.23 5.98
C GLY A 94 17.96 -12.77 6.18
N ARG A 95 18.45 -12.50 7.39
CA ARG A 95 18.93 -11.20 7.87
C ARG A 95 20.42 -11.06 7.59
N PRO A 96 20.96 -9.84 7.49
CA PRO A 96 22.41 -9.67 7.45
C PRO A 96 23.04 -10.26 8.71
N THR A 97 24.08 -11.08 8.53
CA THR A 97 24.86 -11.70 9.62
C THR A 97 26.36 -11.42 9.50
N ILE A 98 26.78 -10.84 8.37
CA ILE A 98 28.15 -10.46 8.06
C ILE A 98 28.13 -9.05 7.46
N GLY A 99 29.17 -8.26 7.73
CA GLY A 99 29.23 -6.85 7.33
C GLY A 99 28.41 -5.94 8.26
N GLU A 100 27.81 -4.90 7.71
CA GLU A 100 26.89 -4.03 8.44
C GLU A 100 25.58 -4.76 8.81
N MET A 101 25.39 -5.02 10.09
CA MET A 101 24.19 -5.69 10.62
C MET A 101 23.15 -4.69 11.16
N ASN A 102 23.45 -3.40 11.23
CA ASN A 102 22.45 -2.39 11.60
C ASN A 102 21.62 -2.00 10.37
N ASP A 103 20.32 -2.25 10.44
CA ASP A 103 19.36 -2.04 9.34
C ASP A 103 19.47 -0.66 8.68
N ASP A 104 19.44 0.41 9.49
CA ASP A 104 19.44 1.79 8.98
C ASP A 104 20.78 2.17 8.34
N LYS A 105 21.89 1.77 8.97
CA LYS A 105 23.22 2.01 8.42
C LYS A 105 23.42 1.23 7.13
N LEU A 106 22.97 -0.02 7.07
CA LEU A 106 23.07 -0.86 5.89
C LEU A 106 22.26 -0.27 4.72
N VAL A 107 20.99 0.06 4.95
CA VAL A 107 20.14 0.72 3.94
C VAL A 107 20.79 2.02 3.47
N LYS A 108 21.26 2.88 4.38
CA LYS A 108 21.92 4.14 4.03
C LYS A 108 23.17 3.91 3.17
N LYS A 109 24.00 2.91 3.50
CA LYS A 109 25.17 2.53 2.69
C LYS A 109 24.75 2.09 1.29
N ILE A 110 23.76 1.20 1.18
CA ILE A 110 23.24 0.71 -0.11
C ILE A 110 22.70 1.86 -0.97
N LEU A 111 21.91 2.77 -0.38
CA LEU A 111 21.37 3.92 -1.10
C LEU A 111 22.46 4.90 -1.55
N ASN A 112 23.52 5.10 -0.75
CA ASN A 112 24.68 5.90 -1.14
C ASN A 112 25.48 5.28 -2.30
N LEU A 113 25.49 3.95 -2.41
CA LEU A 113 26.07 3.24 -3.55
C LEU A 113 25.19 3.38 -4.80
N ASN A 114 23.88 3.50 -4.65
CA ASN A 114 22.90 3.62 -5.73
C ASN A 114 22.86 5.02 -6.39
N LYS A 115 24.02 5.54 -6.80
CA LYS A 115 24.16 6.87 -7.43
C LYS A 115 23.40 7.02 -8.76
N LYS A 116 22.99 5.92 -9.36
CA LYS A 116 22.35 5.87 -10.69
C LYS A 116 20.85 5.56 -10.63
N GLN A 117 20.25 5.63 -9.44
CA GLN A 117 18.80 5.46 -9.24
C GLN A 117 18.26 4.13 -9.79
N SER A 118 19.05 3.07 -9.63
CA SER A 118 18.62 1.69 -9.94
C SER A 118 17.43 1.32 -9.09
N ARG A 119 16.48 0.57 -9.65
CA ARG A 119 15.35 0.03 -8.87
C ARG A 119 15.73 -1.29 -8.23
N ILE A 120 15.44 -1.44 -6.94
CA ILE A 120 15.78 -2.65 -6.18
C ILE A 120 14.49 -3.36 -5.80
N PHE A 121 14.15 -4.41 -6.54
CA PHE A 121 13.01 -5.27 -6.25
C PHE A 121 13.44 -6.36 -5.29
N THR A 122 12.68 -6.58 -4.22
CA THR A 122 13.06 -7.53 -3.16
C THR A 122 12.11 -8.71 -3.10
N PHE A 123 12.68 -9.90 -2.90
CA PHE A 123 11.99 -11.15 -2.68
C PHE A 123 12.46 -11.75 -1.35
N GLY A 124 11.64 -11.61 -0.32
CA GLY A 124 11.87 -12.23 0.98
C GLY A 124 11.24 -13.61 1.03
N VAL A 125 12.02 -14.64 1.34
CA VAL A 125 11.58 -16.05 1.32
C VAL A 125 11.51 -16.58 2.75
N GLY A 126 10.33 -17.07 3.15
CA GLY A 126 10.05 -17.52 4.50
C GLY A 126 9.97 -16.36 5.50
N ASN A 127 9.99 -16.72 6.79
CA ASN A 127 9.69 -15.79 7.89
C ASN A 127 10.92 -15.15 8.55
N ASP A 128 12.13 -15.61 8.21
CA ASP A 128 13.36 -15.19 8.89
C ASP A 128 14.01 -13.93 8.30
N VAL A 129 13.44 -13.40 7.21
CA VAL A 129 13.90 -12.18 6.55
C VAL A 129 13.75 -10.94 7.44
N ASN A 130 14.58 -9.93 7.18
CA ASN A 130 14.41 -8.61 7.75
C ASN A 130 13.55 -7.74 6.83
N THR A 131 12.27 -7.63 7.17
CA THR A 131 11.27 -6.86 6.41
C THR A 131 11.59 -5.36 6.38
N HIS A 132 12.19 -4.79 7.44
CA HIS A 132 12.57 -3.38 7.45
C HIS A 132 13.61 -3.05 6.39
N ILE A 133 14.66 -3.87 6.25
CA ILE A 133 15.67 -3.65 5.21
C ILE A 133 15.01 -3.74 3.83
N LEU A 134 14.22 -4.78 3.57
CA LEU A 134 13.60 -5.00 2.26
C LEU A 134 12.60 -3.88 1.92
N ASP A 135 11.77 -3.48 2.87
CA ASP A 135 10.76 -2.43 2.69
C ASP A 135 11.44 -1.08 2.44
N LYS A 136 12.44 -0.69 3.26
CA LYS A 136 13.19 0.56 3.08
C LYS A 136 13.89 0.63 1.73
N LEU A 137 14.51 -0.46 1.27
CA LEU A 137 15.17 -0.50 -0.03
C LEU A 137 14.16 -0.31 -1.17
N THR A 138 13.01 -0.99 -1.11
CA THR A 138 11.99 -0.87 -2.17
C THR A 138 11.34 0.51 -2.22
N GLU A 139 10.99 1.08 -1.06
CA GLU A 139 10.41 2.42 -0.96
C GLU A 139 11.39 3.48 -1.48
N ALA A 140 12.65 3.43 -1.03
CA ALA A 140 13.67 4.38 -1.45
C ALA A 140 14.08 4.26 -2.93
N THR A 141 13.81 3.12 -3.57
CA THR A 141 14.19 2.86 -4.97
C THR A 141 13.01 2.72 -5.93
N LYS A 142 11.80 3.08 -5.49
CA LYS A 142 10.59 3.11 -6.33
C LYS A 142 10.28 1.73 -6.93
N ALA A 143 10.46 0.71 -6.12
CA ALA A 143 10.36 -0.69 -6.50
C ALA A 143 9.33 -1.43 -5.64
N TRP A 144 9.23 -2.74 -5.82
CA TRP A 144 8.22 -3.59 -5.20
C TRP A 144 8.85 -4.64 -4.29
N ARG A 145 8.24 -4.94 -3.14
CA ARG A 145 8.62 -6.07 -2.29
C ARG A 145 7.65 -7.24 -2.48
N THR A 146 8.19 -8.45 -2.49
CA THR A 146 7.39 -9.68 -2.52
C THR A 146 7.87 -10.58 -1.40
N TYR A 147 6.95 -11.03 -0.56
CA TYR A 147 7.24 -12.03 0.46
C TYR A 147 6.59 -13.35 0.07
N VAL A 148 7.42 -14.37 -0.05
CA VAL A 148 7.05 -15.75 -0.40
C VAL A 148 7.05 -16.54 0.91
N SER A 149 5.88 -17.00 1.35
CA SER A 149 5.81 -17.87 2.54
C SER A 149 6.37 -19.26 2.25
N ASP A 150 6.62 -20.07 3.29
CA ASP A 150 7.23 -21.40 3.14
C ASP A 150 6.34 -22.40 2.36
N ASP A 151 5.05 -22.10 2.21
CA ASP A 151 4.05 -22.84 1.42
C ASP A 151 3.82 -22.25 0.01
N GLU A 152 4.43 -21.12 -0.32
CA GLU A 152 4.38 -20.50 -1.64
C GLU A 152 5.62 -20.85 -2.47
N ASP A 153 5.48 -20.82 -3.80
CA ASP A 153 6.58 -21.09 -4.72
C ASP A 153 7.26 -19.80 -5.20
N ILE A 154 8.56 -19.68 -4.91
CA ILE A 154 9.40 -18.53 -5.32
C ILE A 154 9.45 -18.44 -6.85
N GLU A 155 9.51 -19.57 -7.55
CA GLU A 155 9.58 -19.63 -9.01
C GLU A 155 8.38 -18.91 -9.62
N ILE A 156 7.18 -19.18 -9.12
CA ILE A 156 5.94 -18.57 -9.61
C ILE A 156 5.98 -17.05 -9.37
N LYS A 157 6.39 -16.59 -8.19
CA LYS A 157 6.39 -15.16 -7.85
C LYS A 157 7.41 -14.37 -8.66
N VAL A 158 8.63 -14.88 -8.76
CA VAL A 158 9.73 -14.24 -9.49
C VAL A 158 9.47 -14.24 -10.99
N SER A 159 8.98 -15.35 -11.55
CA SER A 159 8.67 -15.44 -12.99
C SER A 159 7.55 -14.48 -13.38
N ASN A 160 6.46 -14.44 -12.62
CA ASN A 160 5.36 -13.48 -12.83
C ASN A 160 5.82 -12.02 -12.71
N PHE A 161 6.77 -11.75 -11.82
CA PHE A 161 7.37 -10.43 -11.70
C PHE A 161 8.23 -10.10 -12.92
N TYR A 162 9.10 -11.03 -13.32
CA TYR A 162 9.97 -10.87 -14.48
C TYR A 162 9.16 -10.60 -15.74
N ASP A 163 8.06 -11.34 -15.93
CA ASP A 163 7.16 -11.17 -17.07
C ASP A 163 6.58 -9.76 -17.19
N LYS A 164 6.37 -9.10 -16.03
CA LYS A 164 5.92 -7.71 -15.98
C LYS A 164 7.08 -6.77 -16.33
N ILE A 165 8.27 -6.96 -15.78
CA ILE A 165 9.35 -5.97 -15.91
C ILE A 165 10.17 -6.09 -17.20
N GLN A 166 10.14 -7.23 -17.89
CA GLN A 166 10.94 -7.50 -19.10
C GLN A 166 10.59 -6.61 -20.31
N SER A 167 9.49 -5.84 -20.24
CA SER A 167 9.02 -5.00 -21.34
C SER A 167 8.59 -3.61 -20.85
N PRO A 168 9.54 -2.73 -20.49
CA PRO A 168 9.23 -1.33 -20.18
C PRO A 168 8.71 -0.61 -21.43
N VAL A 169 7.53 -0.02 -21.33
CA VAL A 169 6.86 0.72 -22.41
C VAL A 169 7.11 2.21 -22.29
N LEU A 170 7.13 2.77 -21.07
CA LEU A 170 7.40 4.19 -20.86
C LEU A 170 8.16 4.37 -19.55
N SER A 171 9.33 5.02 -19.61
CA SER A 171 10.14 5.33 -18.42
C SER A 171 10.15 6.81 -18.10
N SER A 172 10.64 7.17 -16.90
CA SER A 172 10.80 8.57 -16.49
C SER A 172 9.50 9.39 -16.58
N ILE A 173 8.40 8.76 -16.17
CA ILE A 173 7.04 9.30 -16.35
C ILE A 173 6.84 10.57 -15.51
N LYS A 174 6.21 11.58 -16.12
CA LYS A 174 5.77 12.81 -15.47
C LYS A 174 4.36 13.18 -15.94
N LEU A 175 3.55 13.70 -15.02
CA LEU A 175 2.20 14.21 -15.27
C LEU A 175 2.18 15.72 -15.07
N ASP A 176 1.55 16.43 -16.01
CA ASP A 176 1.27 17.85 -15.95
C ASP A 176 -0.24 18.07 -16.14
N PHE A 177 -0.86 18.84 -15.25
CA PHE A 177 -2.30 19.10 -15.21
C PHE A 177 -2.66 20.53 -15.66
N GLY A 178 -1.69 21.27 -16.21
CA GLY A 178 -1.89 22.62 -16.71
C GLY A 178 -2.22 23.61 -15.59
N ASN A 179 -3.41 24.19 -15.63
CA ASN A 179 -3.86 25.18 -14.64
C ASN A 179 -4.49 24.58 -13.37
N ILE A 180 -4.55 23.25 -13.25
CA ILE A 180 -5.08 22.56 -12.07
C ILE A 180 -3.93 22.27 -11.11
N GLU A 181 -4.03 22.80 -9.88
CA GLU A 181 -3.05 22.55 -8.82
C GLU A 181 -3.32 21.18 -8.20
N VAL A 182 -2.43 20.22 -8.42
CA VAL A 182 -2.54 18.85 -7.88
C VAL A 182 -1.55 18.67 -6.73
N TYR A 183 -2.01 18.04 -5.63
CA TYR A 183 -1.22 17.81 -4.42
C TYR A 183 -1.60 16.47 -3.76
N GLN A 184 -0.74 15.97 -2.86
CA GLN A 184 -0.90 14.67 -2.18
C GLN A 184 -1.22 13.53 -3.16
N THR A 185 -0.34 13.36 -4.14
CA THR A 185 -0.45 12.37 -5.22
C THR A 185 0.20 11.04 -4.86
N TYR A 186 -0.47 9.92 -5.14
CA TYR A 186 0.03 8.58 -4.83
C TYR A 186 -0.02 7.66 -6.06
N PRO A 187 1.10 7.00 -6.41
CA PRO A 187 2.40 7.08 -5.73
C PRO A 187 3.05 8.47 -5.87
N ASN A 188 3.83 8.90 -4.87
CA ASN A 188 4.51 10.20 -4.87
C ASN A 188 5.51 10.30 -6.03
N ASP A 189 6.18 9.20 -6.30
CA ASP A 189 7.12 9.03 -7.40
C ASP A 189 6.54 8.06 -8.42
N LEU A 190 6.39 8.49 -9.67
CA LEU A 190 5.81 7.64 -10.71
C LEU A 190 6.79 6.54 -11.15
N PRO A 191 6.38 5.26 -11.13
CA PRO A 191 7.19 4.15 -11.64
C PRO A 191 7.21 4.16 -13.18
N ASP A 192 8.03 3.30 -13.78
CA ASP A 192 7.94 3.05 -15.22
C ASP A 192 6.67 2.23 -15.50
N LEU A 193 6.11 2.44 -16.69
CA LEU A 193 4.98 1.69 -17.19
C LEU A 193 5.49 0.51 -18.00
N PHE A 194 5.03 -0.68 -17.64
CA PHE A 194 5.39 -1.92 -18.32
C PHE A 194 4.22 -2.46 -19.15
N LYS A 195 4.53 -3.33 -20.13
CA LYS A 195 3.53 -3.95 -20.98
C LYS A 195 2.54 -4.77 -20.14
N GLY A 196 1.25 -4.52 -20.31
CA GLY A 196 0.18 -5.19 -19.57
C GLY A 196 -0.02 -4.67 -18.14
N ALA A 197 0.78 -3.71 -17.67
CA ALA A 197 0.58 -3.04 -16.40
C ALA A 197 -0.28 -1.77 -16.56
N ASN A 198 -0.94 -1.37 -15.47
CA ASN A 198 -1.68 -0.11 -15.38
C ASN A 198 -1.03 0.80 -14.34
N LEU A 199 -0.84 2.08 -14.69
CA LEU A 199 -0.42 3.11 -13.74
C LEU A 199 -1.64 3.88 -13.26
N LEU A 200 -2.02 3.68 -12.00
CA LEU A 200 -3.08 4.43 -11.33
C LEU A 200 -2.44 5.50 -10.44
N VAL A 201 -2.85 6.75 -10.61
CA VAL A 201 -2.40 7.88 -9.80
C VAL A 201 -3.62 8.53 -9.17
N PHE A 202 -3.62 8.63 -7.85
CA PHE A 202 -4.67 9.32 -7.11
C PHE A 202 -4.10 10.59 -6.51
N GLY A 203 -4.85 11.69 -6.53
CA GLY A 203 -4.39 12.95 -5.97
C GLY A 203 -5.56 13.85 -5.60
N ARG A 204 -5.27 14.89 -4.84
CA ARG A 204 -6.20 15.97 -4.58
C ARG A 204 -5.89 17.13 -5.51
N TYR A 205 -6.87 17.98 -5.78
CA TYR A 205 -6.66 19.16 -6.59
C TYR A 205 -7.40 20.39 -6.08
N LYS A 206 -6.92 21.56 -6.51
CA LYS A 206 -7.61 22.85 -6.44
C LYS A 206 -7.74 23.41 -7.86
N GLY A 207 -8.78 24.21 -8.07
CA GLY A 207 -9.14 24.73 -9.38
C GLY A 207 -10.25 23.92 -10.05
N ASN A 208 -10.76 24.45 -11.16
CA ASN A 208 -11.79 23.83 -11.98
C ASN A 208 -11.67 24.34 -13.42
N GLY A 209 -12.41 23.70 -14.34
CA GLY A 209 -12.44 24.06 -15.75
C GLY A 209 -11.80 23.00 -16.64
N LYS A 210 -11.80 23.28 -17.94
CA LYS A 210 -11.17 22.42 -18.93
C LYS A 210 -9.66 22.62 -18.90
N THR A 211 -8.90 21.53 -18.90
CA THR A 211 -7.44 21.55 -18.96
C THR A 211 -6.93 20.43 -19.87
N LYS A 212 -5.66 20.55 -20.26
CA LYS A 212 -4.91 19.50 -20.93
C LYS A 212 -4.08 18.78 -19.88
N VAL A 213 -4.35 17.49 -19.67
CA VAL A 213 -3.50 16.60 -18.88
C VAL A 213 -2.47 16.00 -19.81
N VAL A 214 -1.20 16.23 -19.51
CA VAL A 214 -0.06 15.83 -20.34
C VAL A 214 0.78 14.80 -19.60
N LEU A 215 0.91 13.63 -20.21
CA LEU A 215 1.81 12.56 -19.79
C LEU A 215 3.08 12.64 -20.64
N ASN A 216 4.21 12.85 -19.99
CA ASN A 216 5.53 12.80 -20.61
C ASN A 216 6.29 11.57 -20.11
N GLY A 217 7.11 10.97 -20.97
CA GLY A 217 8.05 9.91 -20.60
C GLY A 217 8.90 9.47 -21.77
N LYS A 218 9.83 8.55 -21.55
CA LYS A 218 10.75 8.05 -22.57
C LYS A 218 10.34 6.68 -23.09
N LEU A 219 10.17 6.57 -24.40
CA LEU A 219 9.98 5.32 -25.12
C LEU A 219 11.28 5.00 -25.86
N ARG A 220 11.99 3.94 -25.44
CA ARG A 220 13.30 3.55 -26.00
C ARG A 220 14.31 4.72 -26.02
N GLY A 221 14.38 5.46 -24.92
CA GLY A 221 15.26 6.63 -24.75
C GLY A 221 14.77 7.92 -25.42
N LYS A 222 13.72 7.88 -26.25
CA LYS A 222 13.15 9.07 -26.91
C LYS A 222 11.96 9.61 -26.13
N GLU A 223 11.94 10.93 -25.92
CA GLU A 223 10.82 11.61 -25.29
C GLU A 223 9.52 11.38 -26.09
N LYS A 224 8.45 11.07 -25.38
CA LYS A 224 7.11 10.85 -25.90
C LYS A 224 6.10 11.55 -25.01
N GLN A 225 5.16 12.21 -25.67
CA GLN A 225 4.09 12.96 -25.01
C GLN A 225 2.74 12.40 -25.42
N PHE A 226 1.83 12.32 -24.45
CA PHE A 226 0.41 12.01 -24.64
C PHE A 226 -0.42 13.09 -23.96
N THR A 227 -1.46 13.57 -24.64
CA THR A 227 -2.30 14.67 -24.15
C THR A 227 -3.75 14.22 -24.13
N LEU A 228 -4.41 14.47 -23.00
CA LEU A 228 -5.83 14.24 -22.79
C LEU A 228 -6.50 15.57 -22.42
N GLU A 229 -7.64 15.86 -23.03
CA GLU A 229 -8.46 17.01 -22.66
C GLU A 229 -9.56 16.56 -21.71
N ASP A 230 -9.65 17.19 -20.53
CA ASP A 230 -10.65 16.84 -19.52
C ASP A 230 -11.15 18.09 -18.76
N LYS A 231 -12.26 17.95 -18.03
CA LYS A 231 -12.90 19.02 -17.25
C LYS A 231 -12.92 18.66 -15.77
N PHE A 232 -12.17 19.43 -14.98
CA PHE A 232 -12.17 19.33 -13.52
C PHE A 232 -13.34 20.13 -12.94
N THR A 233 -14.16 19.49 -12.12
CA THR A 233 -15.33 20.09 -11.45
C THR A 233 -15.01 20.45 -10.01
N LYS A 234 -15.78 21.36 -9.39
CA LYS A 234 -15.61 21.68 -7.95
C LYS A 234 -16.16 20.56 -7.04
N SER A 235 -17.20 19.86 -7.49
CA SER A 235 -17.81 18.74 -6.79
C SER A 235 -18.38 17.77 -7.83
N ASN A 236 -18.10 16.48 -7.65
CA ASN A 236 -18.76 15.43 -8.41
C ASN A 236 -19.04 14.24 -7.48
N GLU A 237 -20.31 13.90 -7.31
CA GLU A 237 -20.74 12.77 -6.47
C GLU A 237 -20.75 11.44 -7.25
N GLU A 238 -20.70 11.47 -8.58
CA GLU A 238 -20.62 10.29 -9.45
C GLU A 238 -19.38 9.44 -9.13
N TYR A 239 -18.27 10.11 -8.84
CA TYR A 239 -16.98 9.48 -8.55
C TYR A 239 -16.67 9.43 -7.04
N SER A 240 -17.71 9.32 -6.22
CA SER A 240 -17.60 9.28 -4.75
C SER A 240 -16.81 8.09 -4.20
N PHE A 241 -16.49 7.09 -5.01
CA PHE A 241 -15.58 6.00 -4.65
C PHE A 241 -14.09 6.41 -4.66
N ILE A 242 -13.70 7.40 -5.46
CA ILE A 242 -12.30 7.84 -5.62
C ILE A 242 -11.68 8.32 -4.30
N PRO A 243 -12.35 9.15 -3.47
CA PRO A 243 -11.80 9.61 -2.20
C PRO A 243 -11.34 8.49 -1.27
N THR A 244 -12.06 7.35 -1.21
CA THR A 244 -11.65 6.23 -0.36
C THR A 244 -10.39 5.55 -0.90
N LEU A 245 -10.28 5.35 -2.22
CA LEU A 245 -9.06 4.79 -2.82
C LEU A 245 -7.86 5.70 -2.61
N TRP A 246 -8.04 7.01 -2.74
CA TRP A 246 -7.00 7.99 -2.40
C TRP A 246 -6.61 7.92 -0.92
N ALA A 247 -7.60 7.87 -0.01
CA ALA A 247 -7.36 7.80 1.42
C ALA A 247 -6.61 6.52 1.81
N SER A 248 -6.94 5.37 1.22
CA SER A 248 -6.21 4.12 1.44
C SER A 248 -4.73 4.25 1.06
N ARG A 249 -4.42 4.87 -0.08
CA ARG A 249 -3.02 5.09 -0.49
C ARG A 249 -2.30 6.09 0.40
N ARG A 250 -2.98 7.16 0.84
CA ARG A 250 -2.41 8.11 1.81
C ARG A 250 -2.10 7.42 3.14
N ILE A 251 -3.05 6.64 3.65
CA ILE A 251 -2.90 5.88 4.89
C ILE A 251 -1.76 4.86 4.77
N GLY A 252 -1.70 4.09 3.69
CA GLY A 252 -0.60 3.14 3.45
C GLY A 252 0.76 3.84 3.48
N HIS A 253 0.87 4.98 2.81
CA HIS A 253 2.11 5.76 2.78
C HIS A 253 2.49 6.30 4.17
N LEU A 254 1.51 6.84 4.93
CA LEU A 254 1.74 7.33 6.29
C LEU A 254 2.15 6.21 7.24
N LEU A 255 1.53 5.03 7.12
CA LEU A 255 1.87 3.87 7.92
C LEU A 255 3.27 3.32 7.56
N ASP A 256 3.67 3.35 6.29
CA ASP A 256 5.05 3.04 5.89
C ASP A 256 6.03 4.05 6.50
N LEU A 257 5.73 5.36 6.49
CA LEU A 257 6.58 6.36 7.15
C LEU A 257 6.76 6.08 8.64
N ILE A 258 5.67 5.73 9.33
CA ILE A 258 5.71 5.38 10.75
C ILE A 258 6.53 4.12 10.98
N ARG A 259 6.26 3.06 10.22
CA ARG A 259 6.98 1.80 10.35
C ARG A 259 8.48 2.00 10.14
N LEU A 260 8.85 2.75 9.11
CA LEU A 260 10.24 2.90 8.71
C LEU A 260 11.01 3.92 9.56
N ASN A 261 10.36 4.96 10.10
CA ASN A 261 11.04 6.08 10.78
C ASN A 261 10.63 6.27 12.25
N GLY A 262 9.69 5.46 12.73
CA GLY A 262 9.09 5.60 14.05
C GLY A 262 7.83 6.47 14.04
N GLU A 263 7.09 6.40 15.14
CA GLU A 263 5.83 7.11 15.29
C GLU A 263 5.99 8.62 15.42
N ASN A 264 5.04 9.33 14.82
CA ASN A 264 4.89 10.78 14.97
C ASN A 264 3.40 11.08 15.14
N LYS A 265 3.09 11.91 16.15
CA LYS A 265 1.72 12.27 16.50
C LYS A 265 0.91 12.83 15.32
N GLU A 266 1.51 13.70 14.51
CA GLU A 266 0.84 14.30 13.36
C GLU A 266 0.47 13.25 12.29
N LEU A 267 1.35 12.27 12.06
CA LEU A 267 1.08 11.17 11.12
C LEU A 267 -0.04 10.27 11.65
N VAL A 268 -0.01 9.95 12.95
CA VAL A 268 -1.03 9.13 13.62
C VAL A 268 -2.39 9.83 13.60
N ASP A 269 -2.43 11.14 13.88
CA ASP A 269 -3.65 11.95 13.87
C ASP A 269 -4.24 12.01 12.44
N GLU A 270 -3.40 12.17 11.41
CA GLU A 270 -3.88 12.16 10.01
C GLU A 270 -4.40 10.78 9.56
N ILE A 271 -3.68 9.69 9.89
CA ILE A 271 -4.16 8.32 9.61
C ILE A 271 -5.51 8.11 10.27
N THR A 272 -5.63 8.48 11.54
CA THR A 272 -6.84 8.39 12.35
C THR A 272 -8.02 9.09 11.68
N ASP A 273 -7.83 10.33 11.24
CA ASP A 273 -8.90 11.11 10.65
C ASP A 273 -9.35 10.59 9.28
N LEU A 274 -8.40 10.20 8.43
CA LEU A 274 -8.69 9.61 7.12
C LEU A 274 -9.39 8.27 7.27
N ALA A 275 -8.86 7.42 8.15
CA ALA A 275 -9.38 6.08 8.37
C ALA A 275 -10.81 6.14 8.95
N ARG A 276 -11.08 7.05 9.88
CA ARG A 276 -12.44 7.30 10.40
C ARG A 276 -13.39 7.81 9.32
N ALA A 277 -12.95 8.74 8.48
CA ALA A 277 -13.79 9.33 7.43
C ALA A 277 -14.18 8.31 6.35
N HIS A 278 -13.27 7.37 6.04
CA HIS A 278 -13.41 6.44 4.92
C HIS A 278 -13.67 4.99 5.35
N GLY A 279 -13.67 4.69 6.65
CA GLY A 279 -13.98 3.36 7.18
C GLY A 279 -12.90 2.36 6.83
N ILE A 280 -11.64 2.80 6.83
CA ILE A 280 -10.47 1.99 6.52
C ILE A 280 -9.90 1.48 7.84
N ILE A 281 -9.66 0.18 7.94
CA ILE A 281 -9.12 -0.42 9.16
C ILE A 281 -7.59 -0.25 9.15
N THR A 282 -7.06 0.28 10.24
CA THR A 282 -5.63 0.56 10.46
C THR A 282 -5.24 0.17 11.89
N PRO A 283 -3.92 0.07 12.20
CA PRO A 283 -3.46 -0.14 13.57
C PRO A 283 -3.96 0.91 14.57
N TYR A 284 -4.30 2.11 14.09
CA TYR A 284 -4.75 3.21 14.94
C TYR A 284 -6.27 3.26 15.06
N THR A 285 -7.04 2.76 14.08
CA THR A 285 -8.52 2.78 14.18
C THR A 285 -9.11 1.77 15.16
N SER A 286 -8.41 0.67 15.43
CA SER A 286 -8.82 -0.25 16.51
C SER A 286 -8.74 0.45 17.87
N TYR A 287 -7.83 1.42 18.05
CA TYR A 287 -7.78 2.29 19.23
C TYR A 287 -8.91 3.33 19.23
N LEU A 288 -9.30 3.90 18.08
CA LEU A 288 -10.35 4.93 17.99
C LEU A 288 -11.75 4.43 18.34
N ILE A 289 -12.10 3.20 17.96
CA ILE A 289 -13.34 2.53 18.41
C ILE A 289 -13.38 2.42 19.95
N MET A 290 -12.26 2.68 20.64
CA MET A 290 -12.19 2.71 22.10
C MET A 290 -11.88 4.07 22.72
N GLU A 291 -11.23 5.01 22.02
CA GLU A 291 -10.77 6.28 22.60
C GLU A 291 -11.71 7.47 22.37
N ASP A 292 -12.44 7.52 21.25
CA ASP A 292 -13.21 8.73 20.87
C ASP A 292 -14.62 8.82 21.46
N GLU A 293 -15.19 7.70 21.92
CA GLU A 293 -16.58 7.66 22.39
C GLU A 293 -16.74 8.12 23.84
N GLU A 294 -15.65 8.13 24.63
CA GLU A 294 -15.64 8.71 25.97
C GLU A 294 -15.18 10.18 26.00
N ILE A 295 -14.32 10.61 25.07
CA ILE A 295 -13.59 11.89 25.20
C ILE A 295 -14.38 13.07 24.59
N ARG A 296 -15.21 12.87 23.56
CA ARG A 296 -15.99 13.96 22.93
C ARG A 296 -17.23 14.39 23.72
N VAL A 297 -17.56 13.72 24.82
CA VAL A 297 -18.74 14.01 25.66
C VAL A 297 -18.50 15.16 26.65
N ARG A 298 -17.26 15.64 26.84
CA ARG A 298 -16.93 16.58 27.93
C ARG A 298 -16.88 18.08 27.59
N SER A 299 -17.04 18.51 26.33
CA SER A 299 -16.79 19.92 25.93
C SER A 299 -18.02 20.77 25.51
N GLY A 300 -19.24 20.40 25.91
CA GLY A 300 -20.34 21.39 26.00
C GLY A 300 -21.04 21.79 24.70
N ARG A 301 -21.11 20.91 23.69
CA ARG A 301 -22.07 21.02 22.57
C ARG A 301 -22.82 19.70 22.39
N LEU A 302 -24.13 19.77 22.66
CA LEU A 302 -25.18 18.76 22.60
C LEU A 302 -24.76 17.29 22.79
N VAL A 303 -25.07 16.76 23.98
CA VAL A 303 -25.38 15.34 24.14
C VAL A 303 -26.78 15.21 24.74
N GLU A 304 -27.71 14.70 23.93
CA GLU A 304 -28.85 13.89 24.39
C GLU A 304 -29.29 13.03 23.18
N GLY A 305 -28.86 11.74 23.16
CA GLY A 305 -29.26 10.74 22.15
C GLY A 305 -28.22 10.29 21.10
N LEU A 306 -26.93 10.61 21.26
CA LEU A 306 -25.85 10.21 20.33
C LEU A 306 -24.63 9.66 21.09
N GLN A 307 -24.85 8.65 21.94
CA GLN A 307 -23.81 7.91 22.66
C GLN A 307 -23.86 6.44 22.27
N THR A 308 -22.77 5.87 21.77
CA THR A 308 -22.37 4.44 21.84
C THR A 308 -20.97 4.43 21.28
N LEU A 309 -20.00 3.66 21.76
CA LEU A 309 -19.90 2.48 22.59
C LEU A 309 -19.12 2.79 23.89
N PRO A 310 -19.24 1.94 24.91
CA PRO A 310 -18.29 1.94 26.03
C PRO A 310 -16.98 1.25 25.63
N GLN A 311 -15.85 1.69 26.23
CA GLN A 311 -14.58 0.98 26.18
C GLN A 311 -14.76 -0.51 26.48
N ARG A 312 -14.31 -1.40 25.59
CA ARG A 312 -14.22 -2.84 25.88
C ARG A 312 -12.78 -3.15 26.31
N PRO A 313 -12.53 -3.55 27.57
CA PRO A 313 -11.18 -3.88 28.06
C PRO A 313 -10.44 -4.94 27.23
N GLU A 314 -11.20 -5.83 26.58
CA GLU A 314 -10.71 -6.93 25.74
C GLU A 314 -10.00 -6.43 24.47
N LEU A 315 -10.46 -5.32 23.88
CA LEU A 315 -9.85 -4.71 22.70
C LEU A 315 -8.52 -4.00 23.05
N LYS A 316 -8.32 -3.53 24.29
CA LYS A 316 -7.04 -2.91 24.71
C LYS A 316 -5.84 -3.86 24.59
N LYS A 317 -6.03 -5.15 24.88
CA LYS A 317 -4.96 -6.17 24.76
C LYS A 317 -4.66 -6.54 23.31
N SER A 318 -5.69 -6.66 22.48
CA SER A 318 -5.51 -6.92 21.03
C SER A 318 -4.77 -5.77 20.36
N ASN A 319 -5.06 -4.53 20.75
CA ASN A 319 -4.45 -3.34 20.17
C ASN A 319 -2.98 -3.18 20.53
N GLN A 320 -2.58 -3.49 21.77
CA GLN A 320 -1.17 -3.56 22.14
C GLN A 320 -0.42 -4.54 21.24
N ASN A 321 -1.01 -5.70 20.94
CA ASN A 321 -0.40 -6.65 20.03
C ASN A 321 -0.24 -6.06 18.62
N ASP A 322 -1.26 -5.44 18.05
CA ASP A 322 -1.16 -4.81 16.71
C ASP A 322 -0.10 -3.70 16.63
N TYR A 323 0.03 -2.91 17.70
CA TYR A 323 1.11 -1.93 17.83
C TYR A 323 2.50 -2.60 17.80
N TYR A 324 2.68 -3.68 18.58
CA TYR A 324 3.94 -4.41 18.60
C TYR A 324 4.25 -5.04 17.24
N ARG A 325 3.24 -5.58 16.54
CA ARG A 325 3.37 -6.15 15.18
C ARG A 325 3.88 -5.13 14.17
N MET A 326 3.48 -3.86 14.27
CA MET A 326 3.94 -2.81 13.36
C MET A 326 5.43 -2.49 13.51
N ASN A 327 5.98 -2.72 14.71
CA ASN A 327 7.39 -2.48 15.04
C ASN A 327 8.27 -3.72 14.87
N GLU A 328 7.68 -4.89 14.62
CA GLU A 328 8.44 -6.11 14.33
C GLU A 328 9.14 -5.98 12.97
N THR A 329 10.43 -6.27 12.95
CA THR A 329 11.21 -6.26 11.71
C THR A 329 11.25 -7.62 11.03
N THR A 330 10.87 -8.69 11.73
CA THR A 330 11.08 -10.07 11.31
C THR A 330 9.99 -10.99 11.82
N GLY A 331 9.80 -12.14 11.17
CA GLY A 331 8.76 -13.10 11.52
C GLY A 331 7.51 -12.96 10.65
N ARG A 332 6.56 -13.88 10.85
CA ARG A 332 5.34 -13.95 10.05
C ARG A 332 4.51 -12.67 10.15
N SER A 333 4.40 -12.11 11.34
CA SER A 333 3.61 -10.90 11.60
C SER A 333 4.18 -9.67 10.89
N SER A 334 5.50 -9.46 10.90
CA SER A 334 6.12 -8.34 10.17
C SER A 334 5.89 -8.44 8.66
N ILE A 335 5.86 -9.67 8.12
CA ILE A 335 5.56 -9.94 6.71
C ILE A 335 4.09 -9.62 6.41
N GLU A 336 3.16 -10.08 7.23
CA GLU A 336 1.72 -9.79 7.10
C GLU A 336 1.46 -8.28 7.10
N VAL A 337 2.02 -7.54 8.06
CA VAL A 337 1.92 -6.08 8.11
C VAL A 337 2.49 -5.45 6.84
N SER A 338 3.63 -5.94 6.33
CA SER A 338 4.22 -5.39 5.10
C SER A 338 3.37 -5.61 3.86
N LYS A 339 2.75 -6.80 3.75
CA LYS A 339 1.79 -7.12 2.68
C LYS A 339 0.56 -6.20 2.77
N GLU A 340 -0.04 -6.05 3.95
CA GLU A 340 -1.19 -5.15 4.18
C GLU A 340 -0.89 -3.70 3.76
N LEU A 341 0.26 -3.16 4.17
CA LEU A 341 0.72 -1.82 3.80
C LEU A 341 0.85 -1.64 2.29
N GLN A 342 1.49 -2.61 1.63
CA GLN A 342 1.70 -2.56 0.20
C GLN A 342 0.39 -2.64 -0.59
N GLU A 343 -0.60 -3.38 -0.09
CA GLU A 343 -1.94 -3.41 -0.67
C GLU A 343 -2.66 -2.07 -0.52
N LEU A 344 -2.57 -1.41 0.64
CA LEU A 344 -3.11 -0.06 0.83
C LEU A 344 -2.44 0.96 -0.12
N ASN A 345 -1.11 0.88 -0.27
CA ASN A 345 -0.35 1.75 -1.19
C ASN A 345 -0.75 1.59 -2.66
N THR A 346 -1.28 0.43 -3.04
CA THR A 346 -1.68 0.14 -4.42
C THR A 346 -3.16 -0.05 -4.63
N ALA A 347 -3.96 0.20 -3.60
CA ALA A 347 -5.41 0.08 -3.64
C ALA A 347 -5.97 0.67 -4.93
N ALA A 348 -6.64 -0.19 -5.70
CA ALA A 348 -7.29 0.11 -6.96
C ALA A 348 -8.79 -0.18 -6.89
N ASN A 349 -9.23 -0.91 -5.86
CA ASN A 349 -10.63 -1.26 -5.60
C ASN A 349 -10.90 -1.35 -4.09
N PHE A 350 -12.18 -1.41 -3.71
CA PHE A 350 -12.60 -1.45 -2.31
C PHE A 350 -12.18 -2.71 -1.55
N SER A 351 -12.03 -3.88 -2.20
CA SER A 351 -11.55 -5.06 -1.47
C SER A 351 -10.13 -4.87 -0.91
N GLN A 352 -9.28 -4.15 -1.63
CA GLN A 352 -7.92 -3.81 -1.19
C GLN A 352 -7.89 -2.75 -0.08
N THR A 353 -9.01 -2.07 0.19
CA THR A 353 -9.10 -1.09 1.29
C THR A 353 -9.58 -1.71 2.61
N GLN A 354 -9.98 -2.98 2.59
CA GLN A 354 -10.54 -3.70 3.75
C GLN A 354 -9.49 -4.57 4.46
N GLN A 355 -8.20 -4.29 4.23
CA GLN A 355 -7.11 -4.99 4.90
C GLN A 355 -7.14 -4.78 6.41
N GLY A 356 -6.61 -5.75 7.16
CA GLY A 356 -6.62 -5.72 8.62
C GLY A 356 -7.99 -6.02 9.25
N SER A 357 -8.93 -6.61 8.50
CA SER A 357 -10.26 -7.00 9.02
C SER A 357 -10.20 -7.90 10.27
N ASP A 358 -9.15 -8.71 10.39
CA ASP A 358 -8.89 -9.57 11.57
C ASP A 358 -8.78 -8.76 12.88
N ARG A 359 -8.36 -7.49 12.80
CA ARG A 359 -8.24 -6.58 13.95
C ARG A 359 -9.60 -6.19 14.55
N MET A 360 -10.68 -6.42 13.81
CA MET A 360 -12.05 -6.16 14.22
C MET A 360 -12.71 -7.38 14.86
N PHE A 361 -11.97 -8.47 15.07
CA PHE A 361 -12.43 -9.63 15.82
C PHE A 361 -11.95 -9.53 17.26
N TYR A 362 -12.85 -9.77 18.21
CA TYR A 362 -12.50 -9.91 19.63
C TYR A 362 -13.34 -10.99 20.28
N THR A 363 -12.81 -11.60 21.33
CA THR A 363 -13.55 -12.54 22.16
C THR A 363 -14.21 -11.78 23.30
N ASN A 364 -15.54 -11.83 23.39
CA ASN A 364 -16.27 -11.18 24.46
C ASN A 364 -16.09 -11.90 25.82
N SER A 365 -16.56 -11.28 26.90
CA SER A 365 -16.51 -11.84 28.25
C SER A 365 -17.21 -13.20 28.43
N LYS A 366 -18.00 -13.63 27.43
CA LYS A 366 -18.67 -14.94 27.37
C LYS A 366 -17.91 -15.97 26.52
N GLY A 367 -16.69 -15.66 26.08
CA GLY A 367 -15.87 -16.54 25.25
C GLY A 367 -16.31 -16.61 23.77
N GLN A 368 -17.19 -15.72 23.31
CA GLN A 368 -17.69 -15.73 21.94
C GLN A 368 -16.90 -14.76 21.07
N ASN A 369 -16.46 -15.21 19.88
CA ASN A 369 -15.83 -14.34 18.89
C ASN A 369 -16.86 -13.41 18.25
N GLN A 370 -16.57 -12.12 18.24
CA GLN A 370 -17.43 -11.07 17.76
C GLN A 370 -16.81 -10.35 16.57
N ASN A 371 -17.63 -10.21 15.53
CA ASN A 371 -17.42 -9.57 14.23
C ASN A 371 -17.63 -8.04 14.16
N LEU A 372 -16.69 -7.14 14.47
CA LEU A 372 -16.95 -5.68 14.37
C LEU A 372 -16.92 -5.11 12.93
N THR A 373 -16.37 -5.81 11.93
CA THR A 373 -16.38 -5.33 10.53
C THR A 373 -17.79 -5.09 10.01
N LYS A 374 -18.77 -5.87 10.49
CA LYS A 374 -20.17 -5.73 10.13
C LYS A 374 -20.80 -4.44 10.65
N GLN A 375 -20.13 -3.73 11.56
CA GLN A 375 -20.56 -2.46 12.13
C GLN A 375 -19.97 -1.25 11.40
N VAL A 376 -19.22 -1.46 10.31
CA VAL A 376 -18.71 -0.38 9.45
C VAL A 376 -19.15 -0.64 8.01
N ARG A 377 -19.70 0.38 7.36
CA ARG A 377 -20.04 0.34 5.94
C ARG A 377 -19.52 1.59 5.25
N ASN A 378 -18.86 1.43 4.11
CA ASN A 378 -18.54 2.57 3.26
C ASN A 378 -19.68 2.79 2.27
N VAL A 379 -20.26 3.99 2.27
CA VAL A 379 -21.30 4.42 1.33
C VAL A 379 -20.82 5.70 0.67
N SER A 380 -20.58 5.63 -0.64
CA SER A 380 -20.21 6.80 -1.45
C SER A 380 -18.96 7.49 -0.91
N GLY A 381 -17.99 6.68 -0.53
CA GLY A 381 -16.71 7.14 -0.01
C GLY A 381 -16.73 7.61 1.43
N ARG A 382 -17.84 7.44 2.16
CA ARG A 382 -17.98 7.84 3.57
C ARG A 382 -18.24 6.63 4.45
N ALA A 383 -17.63 6.61 5.63
CA ALA A 383 -17.89 5.58 6.62
C ALA A 383 -19.24 5.83 7.33
N PHE A 384 -19.99 4.74 7.51
CA PHE A 384 -21.17 4.64 8.34
C PHE A 384 -20.89 3.60 9.43
N TYR A 385 -21.10 4.00 10.68
CA TYR A 385 -20.87 3.16 11.85
C TYR A 385 -22.21 2.70 12.43
N GLN A 386 -22.31 1.41 12.75
CA GLN A 386 -23.50 0.85 13.38
C GLN A 386 -23.46 1.12 14.88
N GLN A 387 -24.46 1.85 15.34
CA GLN A 387 -24.63 2.30 16.72
C GLN A 387 -26.07 1.98 17.14
N ASP A 388 -26.23 1.02 18.04
CA ASP A 388 -27.52 0.40 18.39
C ASP A 388 -28.30 -0.05 17.14
N LYS A 389 -29.44 0.60 16.88
CA LYS A 389 -30.25 0.37 15.68
C LYS A 389 -29.88 1.28 14.49
N TYR A 390 -29.12 2.36 14.72
CA TYR A 390 -28.82 3.37 13.71
C TYR A 390 -27.51 3.10 12.97
N TRP A 391 -27.50 3.40 11.68
CA TRP A 391 -26.28 3.66 10.92
C TRP A 391 -25.96 5.14 10.95
N ILE A 392 -24.75 5.52 11.37
CA ILE A 392 -24.36 6.92 11.57
C ILE A 392 -23.22 7.28 10.62
N ASP A 393 -23.46 8.26 9.76
CA ASP A 393 -22.48 8.88 8.88
C ASP A 393 -21.35 9.57 9.68
N SER A 394 -20.11 9.22 9.37
CA SER A 394 -18.89 9.80 9.98
C SER A 394 -18.79 11.32 9.83
N GLU A 395 -19.43 11.93 8.82
CA GLU A 395 -19.45 13.38 8.63
C GLU A 395 -20.23 14.12 9.71
N LEU A 396 -21.17 13.44 10.38
CA LEU A 396 -21.98 14.04 11.45
C LEU A 396 -21.12 14.45 12.65
N GLN A 397 -20.04 13.72 12.92
CA GLN A 397 -19.15 13.98 14.05
C GLN A 397 -18.23 15.19 13.84
N LYS A 398 -18.12 15.68 12.60
CA LYS A 398 -17.24 16.80 12.22
C LYS A 398 -17.95 18.15 12.22
N ARG A 399 -19.27 18.15 12.43
CA ARG A 399 -20.13 19.30 12.15
C ARG A 399 -21.07 19.55 13.32
N GLU A 400 -21.38 20.81 13.55
CA GLU A 400 -22.51 21.13 14.42
C GLU A 400 -23.82 20.71 13.73
N VAL A 401 -24.67 20.01 14.47
CA VAL A 401 -26.01 19.65 13.98
C VAL A 401 -26.84 20.93 13.82
N LYS A 402 -27.11 21.31 12.58
CA LYS A 402 -28.02 22.40 12.21
C LYS A 402 -28.99 21.88 11.15
N ASN A 403 -30.26 22.28 11.21
CA ASN A 403 -31.30 21.83 10.27
C ASN A 403 -31.51 20.31 10.28
N LEU A 404 -31.85 19.76 11.45
CA LEU A 404 -32.22 18.34 11.58
C LEU A 404 -33.63 18.10 11.00
N GLN A 405 -33.72 17.18 10.06
CA GLN A 405 -34.96 16.66 9.50
C GLN A 405 -35.15 15.22 9.93
N LYS A 406 -36.24 14.95 10.66
CA LYS A 406 -36.63 13.61 11.06
C LYS A 406 -37.66 13.08 10.08
N ILE A 407 -37.41 11.91 9.51
CA ILE A 407 -38.26 11.29 8.48
C ILE A 407 -38.54 9.87 8.91
N GLN A 408 -39.82 9.47 8.91
CA GLN A 408 -40.16 8.09 9.20
C GLN A 408 -39.86 7.21 7.98
N PHE A 409 -39.26 6.04 8.20
CA PHE A 409 -38.99 5.08 7.15
C PHE A 409 -40.28 4.69 6.43
N ASN A 410 -40.24 4.61 5.10
CA ASN A 410 -41.39 4.25 4.26
C ASN A 410 -42.60 5.22 4.34
N SER A 411 -42.42 6.45 4.85
CA SER A 411 -43.45 7.50 4.81
C SER A 411 -43.49 8.25 3.48
N ASP A 412 -44.52 9.07 3.26
CA ASP A 412 -44.60 9.94 2.09
C ASP A 412 -43.40 10.91 2.01
N GLU A 413 -42.92 11.41 3.15
CA GLU A 413 -41.73 12.27 3.25
C GLU A 413 -40.45 11.52 2.84
N TYR A 414 -40.35 10.23 3.15
CA TYR A 414 -39.23 9.38 2.73
C TYR A 414 -39.19 9.26 1.20
N PHE A 415 -40.33 8.98 0.56
CA PHE A 415 -40.39 8.90 -0.91
C PHE A 415 -40.27 10.27 -1.59
N LYS A 416 -40.74 11.36 -0.95
CA LYS A 416 -40.50 12.74 -1.40
C LYS A 416 -39.00 13.07 -1.39
N LEU A 417 -38.27 12.66 -0.36
CA LEU A 417 -36.82 12.85 -0.29
C LEU A 417 -36.12 12.09 -1.42
N LEU A 418 -36.45 10.81 -1.63
CA LEU A 418 -35.89 10.00 -2.73
C LEU A 418 -36.18 10.59 -4.12
N SER A 419 -37.38 11.13 -4.31
CA SER A 419 -37.79 11.74 -5.59
C SER A 419 -37.08 13.07 -5.83
N LYS A 420 -36.93 13.90 -4.78
CA LYS A 420 -36.30 15.21 -4.86
C LYS A 420 -34.78 15.12 -4.95
N GLU A 421 -34.19 14.18 -4.23
CA GLU A 421 -32.75 14.01 -4.08
C GLU A 421 -32.36 12.52 -4.24
N PRO A 422 -32.37 11.98 -5.47
CA PRO A 422 -32.10 10.55 -5.72
C PRO A 422 -30.74 10.07 -5.20
N GLN A 423 -29.76 10.96 -5.08
CA GLN A 423 -28.45 10.69 -4.48
C GLN A 423 -28.53 10.27 -3.00
N THR A 424 -29.64 10.54 -2.31
CA THR A 424 -29.82 10.08 -0.93
C THR A 424 -30.14 8.58 -0.83
N ALA A 425 -30.58 7.95 -1.93
CA ALA A 425 -30.97 6.55 -1.96
C ALA A 425 -29.86 5.61 -1.48
N GLN A 426 -28.61 5.89 -1.83
CA GLN A 426 -27.45 5.10 -1.41
C GLN A 426 -27.26 5.10 0.11
N TYR A 427 -27.54 6.21 0.80
CA TYR A 427 -27.47 6.31 2.26
C TYR A 427 -28.66 5.62 2.91
N LEU A 428 -29.85 5.75 2.32
CA LEU A 428 -31.07 5.14 2.82
C LEU A 428 -31.09 3.61 2.63
N ALA A 429 -30.35 3.09 1.65
CA ALA A 429 -30.29 1.66 1.35
C ALA A 429 -29.59 0.82 2.43
N ILE A 430 -28.85 1.42 3.36
CA ILE A 430 -28.09 0.66 4.36
C ILE A 430 -28.92 0.18 5.55
N GLY A 431 -30.12 0.72 5.76
CA GLY A 431 -31.01 0.29 6.83
C GLY A 431 -32.24 1.19 7.01
N GLN A 432 -33.09 0.80 7.94
CA GLN A 432 -34.33 1.53 8.26
C GLN A 432 -34.12 2.68 9.27
N ASN A 433 -33.03 2.62 10.02
CA ASN A 433 -32.63 3.65 10.97
C ASN A 433 -31.27 4.21 10.53
N VAL A 434 -31.23 5.41 9.98
CA VAL A 434 -30.01 6.00 9.39
C VAL A 434 -29.92 7.48 9.72
N LYS A 435 -28.75 7.92 10.16
CA LYS A 435 -28.41 9.33 10.35
C LYS A 435 -27.33 9.72 9.34
N PHE A 436 -27.59 10.72 8.51
CA PHE A 436 -26.63 11.17 7.50
C PHE A 436 -26.67 12.66 7.22
N TYR A 437 -25.55 13.20 6.76
CA TYR A 437 -25.44 14.60 6.31
C TYR A 437 -25.52 14.66 4.78
N PHE A 438 -26.37 15.54 4.25
CA PHE A 438 -26.49 15.77 2.80
C PHE A 438 -26.94 17.21 2.50
N LYS A 439 -26.25 17.89 1.57
CA LYS A 439 -26.54 19.28 1.13
C LYS A 439 -26.85 20.26 2.28
N ASN A 440 -26.06 20.22 3.35
CA ASN A 440 -26.22 21.09 4.52
C ASN A 440 -27.49 20.86 5.37
N VAL A 441 -28.06 19.67 5.27
CA VAL A 441 -29.18 19.18 6.07
C VAL A 441 -28.76 17.89 6.77
N PHE A 442 -29.16 17.75 8.03
CA PHE A 442 -28.98 16.53 8.81
C PHE A 442 -30.27 15.73 8.71
N TYR A 443 -30.18 14.49 8.26
CA TYR A 443 -31.33 13.59 8.17
C TYR A 443 -31.24 12.54 9.27
N GLU A 444 -32.33 12.34 10.00
CA GLU A 444 -32.55 11.21 10.90
C GLU A 444 -33.75 10.41 10.37
N VAL A 445 -33.46 9.27 9.75
CA VAL A 445 -34.47 8.29 9.36
C VAL A 445 -34.64 7.29 10.47
N TYR A 446 -35.87 7.08 10.89
CA TYR A 446 -36.22 6.15 11.97
C TYR A 446 -37.39 5.25 11.54
N GLU A 447 -37.41 4.02 12.05
CA GLU A 447 -38.51 3.07 11.85
C GLU A 447 -39.82 3.56 12.49
#